data_AF-W0Q998-F1
#
_entry.id   AF-W0Q998-F1
#
_cell.length_a   1.000
_cell.length_b   1.000
_cell.length_c   1.000
_cell.angle_alpha   90.00
_cell.angle_beta   90.00
_cell.angle_gamma   90.00
#
_symmetry.space_group_name_H-M   'P 1'
#
loop_
_entity.id
_entity.type
_entity.pdbx_description
1 polymer ?
#
loop_
_entity_poly.entity_id
_entity_poly.type
_entity_poly.pdbx_seq_one_letter_code
_entity_poly.pdbx_strand_id
1 'polypeptide(L)'
;MKYQELLNALLTDAEDDCFAYYGLRATTEFHDIGDELENSFVWIDGEKTDEELDGVSTMGIKNSDEQGLIEAIKNLGRDACKKFDVDFKGCHSYVGQNFILVKGDSATAGEDKGESVIRNPIVVAVFNQ
;
A
#
# COMPACT_ATOMS: atom_id res chain seq x y z
N MET A 1 7.36 -0.38 17.63
CA MET A 1 6.50 0.75 17.20
C MET A 1 6.08 0.43 15.79
N LYS A 2 4.79 0.55 15.46
CA LYS A 2 4.24 0.07 14.18
C LYS A 2 5.00 0.57 12.95
N TYR A 3 5.50 1.80 13.00
CA TYR A 3 6.38 2.36 11.96
C TYR A 3 7.66 1.54 11.76
N GLN A 4 8.40 1.25 12.82
CA GLN A 4 9.65 0.50 12.73
C GLN A 4 9.39 -0.95 12.29
N GLU A 5 8.28 -1.54 12.70
CA GLU A 5 7.85 -2.87 12.25
C GLU A 5 7.60 -2.87 10.74
N LEU A 6 6.90 -1.86 10.22
CA LEU A 6 6.64 -1.70 8.80
C LEU A 6 7.93 -1.42 7.99
N LEU A 7 8.79 -0.52 8.47
CA LEU A 7 10.06 -0.21 7.84
C LEU A 7 10.96 -1.44 7.78
N ASN A 8 11.07 -2.20 8.87
CA ASN A 8 11.86 -3.42 8.89
C ASN A 8 11.29 -4.47 7.92
N ALA A 9 9.96 -4.63 7.85
CA ALA A 9 9.35 -5.57 6.91
C ALA A 9 9.67 -5.21 5.44
N LEU A 10 9.57 -3.93 5.08
CA LEU A 10 9.96 -3.44 3.76
C LEU A 10 11.44 -3.72 3.46
N LEU A 11 12.34 -3.30 4.37
CA LEU A 11 13.78 -3.41 4.12
C LEU A 11 14.24 -4.86 4.06
N THR A 12 13.76 -5.73 4.95
CA THR A 12 14.12 -7.15 4.94
C THR A 12 13.62 -7.85 3.69
N ASP A 13 12.38 -7.59 3.24
CA ASP A 13 11.87 -8.23 2.04
C ASP A 13 12.55 -7.68 0.78
N ALA A 14 12.84 -6.38 0.71
CA ALA A 14 13.55 -5.77 -0.42
C ALA A 14 15.04 -6.15 -0.50
N GLU A 15 15.65 -6.60 0.60
CA GLU A 15 16.98 -7.21 0.59
C GLU A 15 16.97 -8.60 -0.07
N ASP A 16 15.87 -9.37 0.10
CA ASP A 16 15.70 -10.70 -0.50
C ASP A 16 15.26 -10.60 -1.98
N ASP A 17 14.37 -9.65 -2.29
CA ASP A 17 13.88 -9.40 -3.65
C ASP A 17 13.98 -7.91 -4.04
N CYS A 18 15.18 -7.50 -4.43
CA CYS A 18 15.47 -6.10 -4.77
C CYS A 18 14.85 -5.63 -6.10
N PHE A 19 14.17 -6.51 -6.84
CA PHE A 19 13.46 -6.18 -8.08
C PHE A 19 11.94 -6.06 -7.88
N ALA A 20 11.42 -6.46 -6.71
CA ALA A 20 10.01 -6.33 -6.40
C ALA A 20 9.56 -4.86 -6.30
N TYR A 21 8.30 -4.64 -6.65
CA TYR A 21 7.63 -3.36 -6.48
C TYR A 21 6.76 -3.41 -5.23
N TYR A 22 6.85 -2.36 -4.41
CA TYR A 22 6.16 -2.30 -3.12
C TYR A 22 5.11 -1.20 -3.07
N GLY A 23 4.07 -1.43 -2.29
CA GLY A 23 3.04 -0.43 -2.02
C GLY A 23 2.31 -0.67 -0.71
N LEU A 24 1.76 0.40 -0.13
CA LEU A 24 0.87 0.31 1.02
C LEU A 24 -0.59 0.40 0.59
N ARG A 25 -1.43 -0.46 1.15
CA ARG A 25 -2.86 -0.44 0.90
C ARG A 25 -3.64 -0.30 2.20
N ALA A 26 -4.60 0.62 2.21
CA ALA A 26 -5.66 0.63 3.21
C ALA A 26 -6.75 -0.36 2.78
N THR A 27 -7.26 -1.16 3.70
CA THR A 27 -8.30 -2.15 3.42
C THR A 27 -9.27 -2.29 4.60
N THR A 28 -10.49 -2.69 4.29
CA THR A 28 -11.51 -3.10 5.28
C THR A 28 -11.48 -4.59 5.58
N GLU A 29 -10.77 -5.36 4.75
CA GLU A 29 -10.65 -6.80 4.86
C GLU A 29 -9.47 -7.19 5.76
N PHE A 30 -9.51 -8.42 6.25
CA PHE A 30 -8.39 -9.03 6.96
C PHE A 30 -7.60 -9.88 5.96
N HIS A 31 -6.28 -9.80 6.06
CA HIS A 31 -5.35 -10.59 5.28
C HIS A 31 -4.32 -11.21 6.20
N ASP A 32 -3.74 -12.31 5.74
CA ASP A 32 -2.57 -12.95 6.31
C ASP A 32 -1.33 -12.66 5.44
N ILE A 33 -0.14 -12.76 6.04
CA ILE A 33 1.12 -12.65 5.28
C ILE A 33 1.21 -13.84 4.32
N GLY A 34 1.52 -13.56 3.06
CA GLY A 34 1.58 -14.53 1.98
C GLY A 34 0.29 -14.63 1.15
N ASP A 35 -0.77 -13.91 1.52
CA ASP A 35 -1.99 -13.86 0.72
C ASP A 35 -1.73 -13.27 -0.66
N GLU A 36 -2.25 -13.93 -1.70
CA GLU A 36 -2.39 -13.36 -3.04
C GLU A 36 -3.64 -12.47 -3.08
N LEU A 37 -3.53 -11.27 -3.64
CA LEU A 37 -4.67 -10.35 -3.74
C LEU A 37 -5.29 -10.38 -5.14
N GLU A 38 -6.62 -10.32 -5.18
CA GLU A 38 -7.36 -10.11 -6.42
C GLU A 38 -7.16 -8.67 -6.96
N ASN A 39 -7.46 -8.51 -8.24
CA ASN A 39 -7.43 -7.22 -8.92
C ASN A 39 -8.30 -6.17 -8.20
N SER A 40 -7.82 -4.93 -8.21
CA SER A 40 -8.64 -3.79 -7.84
C SER A 40 -9.58 -3.40 -8.97
N PHE A 41 -10.52 -2.51 -8.68
CA PHE A 41 -11.52 -2.04 -9.64
C PHE A 41 -11.41 -0.54 -9.79
N VAL A 42 -11.88 -0.02 -10.92
CA VAL A 42 -12.04 1.42 -11.14
C VAL A 42 -13.20 1.94 -10.30
N TRP A 43 -13.07 3.14 -9.76
CA TRP A 43 -14.11 3.82 -8.99
C TRP A 43 -14.47 5.14 -9.67
N ILE A 44 -15.77 5.39 -9.86
CA ILE A 44 -16.27 6.64 -10.44
C ILE A 44 -17.23 7.26 -9.44
N ASP A 45 -16.93 8.50 -9.00
CA ASP A 45 -17.74 9.25 -8.03
C ASP A 45 -18.05 8.47 -6.73
N GLY A 46 -17.11 7.62 -6.29
CA GLY A 46 -17.24 6.83 -5.07
C GLY A 46 -18.00 5.51 -5.22
N GLU A 47 -18.44 5.17 -6.43
CA GLU A 47 -19.06 3.90 -6.76
C GLU A 47 -18.07 2.98 -7.49
N LYS A 48 -18.02 1.71 -7.05
CA LYS A 48 -17.19 0.67 -7.67
C LYS A 48 -17.80 0.28 -9.03
N THR A 49 -16.98 0.25 -10.08
CA THR A 49 -17.41 -0.25 -11.41
C THR A 49 -17.10 -1.74 -11.58
N ASP A 50 -17.54 -2.32 -12.70
CA ASP A 50 -17.19 -3.69 -13.11
C ASP A 50 -15.84 -3.76 -13.86
N GLU A 51 -15.17 -2.62 -14.06
CA GLU A 51 -13.86 -2.58 -14.73
C GLU A 51 -12.74 -2.88 -13.74
N GLU A 52 -12.00 -3.96 -13.99
CA GLU A 52 -10.83 -4.34 -13.21
C GLU A 52 -9.57 -3.61 -13.67
N LEU A 53 -8.76 -3.21 -12.69
CA LEU A 53 -7.37 -2.87 -12.90
C LEU A 53 -6.55 -4.15 -13.08
N ASP A 54 -5.49 -4.09 -13.88
CA ASP A 54 -4.55 -5.20 -14.05
C ASP A 54 -3.55 -5.21 -12.89
N GLY A 55 -4.05 -5.57 -11.70
CA GLY A 55 -3.33 -5.59 -10.43
C GLY A 55 -4.07 -4.91 -9.28
N VAL A 56 -3.41 -4.81 -8.13
CA VAL A 56 -3.96 -4.18 -6.93
C VAL A 56 -3.53 -2.72 -6.82
N SER A 57 -4.49 -1.84 -6.54
CA SER A 57 -4.21 -0.42 -6.25
C SER A 57 -3.57 -0.25 -4.87
N THR A 58 -2.48 0.50 -4.82
CA THR A 58 -1.70 0.80 -3.61
C THR A 58 -1.15 2.23 -3.67
N MET A 59 -0.73 2.78 -2.55
CA MET A 59 0.20 3.92 -2.55
C MET A 59 1.62 3.37 -2.68
N GLY A 60 2.21 3.61 -3.85
CA GLY A 60 3.48 3.01 -4.24
C GLY A 60 4.67 3.54 -3.43
N ILE A 61 5.61 2.64 -3.16
CA ILE A 61 6.90 2.92 -2.52
C ILE A 61 7.94 2.99 -3.63
N LYS A 62 8.30 4.22 -4.03
CA LYS A 62 9.14 4.45 -5.22
C LYS A 62 10.55 3.86 -5.10
N ASN A 63 11.14 4.00 -3.92
CA ASN A 63 12.38 3.36 -3.54
C ASN A 63 12.10 2.59 -2.25
N SER A 64 12.62 1.37 -2.13
CA SER A 64 12.50 0.55 -0.92
C SER A 64 13.40 1.07 0.21
N ASP A 65 13.11 2.29 0.66
CA ASP A 65 13.81 3.02 1.71
C ASP A 65 12.82 3.75 2.63
N GLU A 66 13.36 4.38 3.67
CA GLU A 66 12.56 5.10 4.66
C GLU A 66 11.76 6.26 4.04
N GLN A 67 12.34 6.98 3.08
CA GLN A 67 11.70 8.12 2.46
C GLN A 67 10.50 7.70 1.60
N GLY A 68 10.68 6.67 0.77
CA GLY A 68 9.61 6.11 -0.06
C GLY A 68 8.46 5.60 0.79
N LEU A 69 8.76 4.96 1.93
CA LEU A 69 7.74 4.52 2.87
C LEU A 69 6.96 5.68 3.49
N ILE A 70 7.65 6.73 3.96
CA ILE A 70 7.01 7.93 4.52
C ILE A 70 6.09 8.60 3.49
N GLU A 71 6.52 8.68 2.23
CA GLU A 71 5.72 9.24 1.14
C GLU A 71 4.46 8.41 0.89
N ALA A 72 4.57 7.08 0.83
CA ALA A 72 3.41 6.18 0.68
C ALA A 72 2.42 6.32 1.86
N ILE A 73 2.91 6.37 3.11
CA ILE A 73 2.07 6.58 4.30
C ILE A 73 1.32 7.92 4.19
N LYS A 74 2.00 9.00 3.78
CA LYS A 74 1.39 10.32 3.61
C LYS A 74 0.37 10.37 2.48
N ASN A 75 0.59 9.62 1.40
CA ASN A 75 -0.37 9.54 0.30
C ASN A 75 -1.64 8.78 0.73
N LEU A 76 -1.52 7.74 1.57
CA LEU A 76 -2.69 7.08 2.19
C LEU A 76 -3.48 8.02 3.11
N GLY A 77 -2.80 8.99 3.71
CA GLY A 77 -3.42 10.11 4.41
C GLY A 77 -3.54 9.91 5.92
N ARG A 78 -4.45 10.68 6.52
CA ARG A 78 -4.49 10.97 7.96
C ARG A 78 -4.48 9.71 8.83
N ASP A 79 -5.28 8.70 8.48
CA ASP A 79 -5.47 7.55 9.36
C ASP A 79 -4.23 6.62 9.33
N ALA A 80 -3.58 6.47 8.17
CA ALA A 80 -2.29 5.79 8.05
C ALA A 80 -1.19 6.55 8.82
N CYS A 81 -1.09 7.86 8.62
CA CYS A 81 -0.15 8.72 9.33
C CYS A 81 -0.31 8.61 10.85
N LYS A 82 -1.55 8.60 11.36
CA LYS A 82 -1.82 8.38 12.79
C LYS A 82 -1.40 6.97 13.25
N LYS A 83 -1.67 5.93 12.45
CA LYS A 83 -1.33 4.54 12.77
C LYS A 83 0.17 4.33 12.93
N PHE A 84 0.94 4.97 12.06
CA PHE A 84 2.40 4.83 11.98
C PHE A 84 3.14 6.04 12.56
N ASP A 85 2.47 6.93 13.28
CA ASP A 85 3.07 8.09 13.95
C ASP A 85 3.93 8.98 13.02
N VAL A 86 3.43 9.22 11.81
CA VAL A 86 4.05 10.07 10.79
C VAL A 86 3.34 11.43 10.74
N ASP A 87 4.11 12.53 10.80
CA ASP A 87 3.53 13.89 10.74
C ASP A 87 2.82 14.15 9.39
N PHE A 88 1.61 14.69 9.47
CA PHE A 88 0.72 14.89 8.32
C PHE A 88 -0.12 16.15 8.48
N LYS A 89 -0.10 16.99 7.44
CA LYS A 89 -0.78 18.30 7.41
C LYS A 89 -2.03 18.33 6.52
N GLY A 90 -2.42 17.20 5.92
CA GLY A 90 -3.60 17.08 5.07
C GLY A 90 -4.84 16.62 5.83
N CYS A 91 -5.97 16.52 5.13
CA CYS A 91 -7.24 16.02 5.67
C CYS A 91 -7.77 14.78 4.95
N HIS A 92 -7.17 14.36 3.84
CA HIS A 92 -7.58 13.18 3.08
C HIS A 92 -7.21 11.90 3.84
N SER A 93 -7.97 10.84 3.58
CA SER A 93 -7.68 9.49 4.06
C SER A 93 -8.43 8.51 3.16
N TYR A 94 -7.77 7.42 2.78
CA TYR A 94 -8.47 6.31 2.15
C TYR A 94 -9.30 5.55 3.18
N VAL A 95 -10.38 4.91 2.70
CA VAL A 95 -11.26 4.07 3.52
C VAL A 95 -10.55 2.76 3.82
N GLY A 96 -10.73 2.25 5.04
CA GLY A 96 -10.00 1.10 5.53
C GLY A 96 -9.09 1.48 6.68
N GLN A 97 -8.93 0.56 7.61
CA GLN A 97 -8.20 0.80 8.85
C GLN A 97 -7.25 -0.34 9.21
N ASN A 98 -7.29 -1.40 8.39
CA ASN A 98 -6.23 -2.37 8.27
C ASN A 98 -5.29 -1.84 7.17
N PHE A 99 -4.00 -1.94 7.42
CA PHE A 99 -2.98 -1.56 6.44
C PHE A 99 -2.14 -2.77 6.12
N ILE A 100 -1.87 -2.97 4.84
CA ILE A 100 -1.01 -4.05 4.37
C ILE A 100 0.13 -3.48 3.53
N LEU A 101 1.31 -4.09 3.66
CA LEU A 101 2.42 -3.93 2.73
C LEU A 101 2.29 -5.02 1.67
N VAL A 102 2.29 -4.62 0.42
CA VAL A 102 2.15 -5.51 -0.73
C VAL A 102 3.41 -5.43 -1.57
N LYS A 103 3.84 -6.58 -2.10
CA LYS A 103 4.85 -6.67 -3.15
C LYS A 103 4.29 -7.30 -4.42
N GLY A 104 4.93 -7.07 -5.55
CA GLY A 104 4.62 -7.79 -6.79
C GLY A 104 5.64 -7.56 -7.90
N ASP A 105 5.39 -8.19 -9.05
CA ASP A 105 6.39 -8.35 -10.11
C ASP A 105 6.54 -7.12 -11.01
N SER A 106 5.51 -6.28 -11.08
CA SER A 106 5.52 -5.05 -11.86
C SER A 106 4.54 -4.03 -11.29
N ALA A 107 4.81 -2.75 -11.54
CA ALA A 107 3.92 -1.66 -11.18
C ALA A 107 3.71 -0.69 -12.34
N THR A 108 2.47 -0.20 -12.48
CA THR A 108 2.14 0.95 -13.33
C THR A 108 1.57 2.07 -12.47
N ALA A 109 1.71 3.31 -12.91
CA ALA A 109 1.06 4.43 -12.24
C ALA A 109 -0.47 4.29 -12.31
N GLY A 110 -1.15 4.56 -11.20
CA GLY A 110 -2.60 4.68 -11.15
C GLY A 110 -3.10 6.09 -11.50
N GLU A 111 -4.37 6.36 -11.22
CA GLU A 111 -4.99 7.66 -11.46
C GLU A 111 -4.63 8.68 -10.35
N ASP A 112 -4.49 8.19 -9.12
CA ASP A 112 -4.20 9.01 -7.96
C ASP A 112 -2.70 9.32 -7.82
N LYS A 113 -2.41 10.48 -7.20
CA LYS A 113 -1.03 10.90 -6.97
C LYS A 113 -0.32 9.92 -6.02
N GLY A 114 0.72 9.27 -6.54
CA GLY A 114 1.50 8.29 -5.78
C GLY A 114 0.88 6.90 -5.79
N GLU A 115 -0.22 6.71 -6.53
CA GLU A 115 -0.81 5.39 -6.73
C GLU A 115 0.07 4.52 -7.62
N SER A 116 0.15 3.25 -7.28
CA SER A 116 0.72 2.20 -8.10
C SER A 116 -0.21 1.00 -8.14
N VAL A 117 -0.48 0.53 -9.35
CA VAL A 117 -1.19 -0.72 -9.62
C VAL A 117 -0.14 -1.82 -9.73
N ILE A 118 -0.12 -2.73 -8.76
CA ILE A 118 0.90 -3.79 -8.63
C ILE A 118 0.32 -5.13 -9.11
N ARG A 119 0.99 -5.78 -10.07
CA ARG A 119 0.60 -7.10 -10.61
C ARG A 119 1.18 -8.25 -9.77
N ASN A 120 0.46 -9.38 -9.78
CA ASN A 120 0.75 -10.58 -8.98
C ASN A 120 1.02 -10.24 -7.50
N PRO A 121 0.12 -9.50 -6.84
CA PRO A 121 0.38 -8.94 -5.53
C PRO A 121 0.36 -9.99 -4.42
N ILE A 122 1.37 -9.93 -3.55
CA ILE A 122 1.49 -10.76 -2.35
C ILE A 122 1.60 -9.86 -1.12
N VAL A 123 0.87 -10.21 -0.05
CA VAL A 123 0.94 -9.51 1.24
C VAL A 123 2.21 -9.87 1.98
N VAL A 124 3.00 -8.86 2.37
CA VAL A 124 4.28 -9.00 3.07
C VAL A 124 4.17 -8.68 4.55
N ALA A 125 3.29 -7.73 4.92
CA ALA A 125 3.05 -7.37 6.31
C ALA A 125 1.63 -6.86 6.52
N VAL A 126 1.10 -7.04 7.73
CA VAL A 126 -0.28 -6.72 8.09
C VAL A 126 -0.35 -5.91 9.38
N PHE A 127 -1.15 -4.85 9.38
CA PHE A 127 -1.35 -3.93 10.49
C PHE A 127 -2.84 -3.64 10.69
N ASN A 128 -3.53 -4.58 11.32
CA ASN A 128 -4.96 -4.47 11.62
C ASN A 128 -5.24 -3.42 12.71
N GLN A 129 -6.49 -2.91 12.76
CA GLN A 129 -6.93 -1.90 13.74
C GLN A 129 -6.45 -2.17 15.17
#